data_AF-A0A081GJJ4-F1
#
_entry.id   AF-A0A081GJJ4-F1
#
_cell.length_a   1.000
_cell.length_b   1.000
_cell.length_c   1.000
_cell.angle_alpha   90.00
_cell.angle_beta   90.00
_cell.angle_gamma   90.00
#
_symmetry.space_group_name_H-M   'P 1'
#
loop_
_entity.id
_entity.type
_entity.pdbx_description
1 polymer ?
#
loop_
_entity_poly.entity_id
_entity_poly.type
_entity_poly.pdbx_seq_one_letter_code
_entity_poly.pdbx_strand_id
1 'polypeptide(L)'
;MELMVSSVLLVLALTGTAILFLESNRSSSAATTRYNQQALVDRDLARVRRLNDRYTCFSGSCTSLGTSELGKNDFFPTPTATALNGNSFAGNAFETLCNSTNLITQLVSEIGTTPASLTAAGITYSIDTSNQGQQTVNEFGVNYIRNLHRYTITYSDSSSGELLRRVTLVPTTVSWCP
;
A
#
# COMPACT_ATOMS: atom_id res chain seq x y z
N MET A 1 9.66 53.76 41.76
CA MET A 1 9.60 53.41 40.31
C MET A 1 10.06 51.98 40.05
N GLU A 2 11.10 51.47 40.71
CA GLU A 2 11.62 50.10 40.48
C GLU A 2 10.61 48.97 40.72
N LEU A 3 9.73 49.09 41.73
CA LEU A 3 8.72 48.06 42.03
C LEU A 3 7.68 47.87 40.91
N MET A 4 7.29 48.95 40.21
CA MET A 4 6.34 48.83 39.08
C MET A 4 7.00 48.23 37.84
N VAL A 5 8.28 48.53 37.60
CA VAL A 5 9.03 47.95 36.47
C VAL A 5 9.22 46.45 36.68
N SER A 6 9.51 46.03 37.91
CA SER A 6 9.68 44.61 38.25
C SER A 6 8.38 43.80 38.09
N SER A 7 7.22 44.37 38.50
CA SER A 7 5.93 43.69 38.31
C SER A 7 5.53 43.53 36.85
N VAL A 8 5.84 44.51 36.00
CA VAL A 8 5.54 44.45 34.56
C VAL A 8 6.40 43.39 33.87
N LEU A 9 7.69 43.31 34.22
CA LEU A 9 8.59 42.27 33.72
C LEU A 9 8.15 40.86 34.15
N LEU A 10 7.68 40.71 35.40
CA LEU A 10 7.19 39.42 35.89
C LEU A 10 5.93 38.97 35.12
N VAL A 11 4.98 39.87 34.86
CA VAL A 11 3.76 39.56 34.11
C VAL A 11 4.07 39.23 32.65
N LEU A 12 5.01 39.93 32.02
CA LEU A 12 5.48 39.61 30.67
C LEU A 12 6.18 38.24 30.59
N ALA A 13 7.01 37.91 31.58
CA ALA A 13 7.65 36.60 31.65
C ALA A 13 6.63 35.46 31.85
N LEU A 14 5.63 35.66 32.71
CA LEU A 14 4.58 34.66 32.97
C LEU A 14 3.65 34.46 31.76
N THR A 15 3.27 35.53 31.08
CA THR A 15 2.45 35.44 29.86
C THR A 15 3.23 34.83 28.69
N GLY A 16 4.50 35.20 28.51
CA GLY A 16 5.37 34.61 27.49
C GLY A 16 5.59 33.11 27.70
N THR A 17 5.83 32.67 28.94
CA THR A 17 5.98 31.24 29.25
C THR A 17 4.68 30.47 29.06
N ALA A 18 3.53 31.00 29.46
CA ALA A 18 2.23 30.35 29.26
C ALA A 18 1.91 30.11 27.77
N ILE A 19 2.22 31.08 26.90
CA ILE A 19 2.04 30.93 25.44
C ILE A 19 2.95 29.83 24.91
N LEU A 20 4.22 29.80 25.32
CA LEU A 20 5.16 28.76 24.91
C LEU A 20 4.73 27.35 25.36
N PHE A 21 4.18 27.22 26.57
CA PHE A 21 3.67 25.93 27.07
C PHE A 21 2.43 25.46 26.31
N LEU A 22 1.50 26.36 25.99
CA LEU A 22 0.31 26.01 25.19
C LEU A 22 0.69 25.57 23.77
N GLU A 23 1.62 26.29 23.14
CA GLU A 23 2.13 25.94 21.81
C GLU A 23 2.89 24.61 21.84
N SER A 24 3.71 24.38 22.88
CA SER A 24 4.42 23.12 23.09
C SER A 24 3.45 21.94 23.29
N ASN A 25 2.40 22.09 24.09
CA ASN A 25 1.39 21.05 24.28
C ASN A 25 0.61 20.75 23.01
N ARG A 26 0.23 21.79 22.26
CA ARG A 26 -0.44 21.64 20.97
C ARG A 26 0.46 20.94 19.95
N SER A 27 1.72 21.33 19.89
CA SER A 27 2.75 20.70 19.04
C SER A 27 2.99 19.24 19.43
N SER A 28 3.09 18.93 20.72
CA SER A 28 3.26 17.56 21.23
C SER A 28 2.05 16.67 20.92
N SER A 29 0.84 17.21 21.04
CA SER A 29 -0.40 16.50 20.69
C SER A 29 -0.49 16.22 19.18
N ALA A 30 -0.16 17.22 18.35
CA ALA A 30 -0.10 17.06 16.91
C ALA A 30 0.96 16.02 16.49
N ALA A 31 2.14 16.04 17.11
CA ALA A 31 3.20 15.05 16.87
C ALA A 31 2.73 13.63 17.23
N THR A 32 2.13 13.45 18.41
CA THR A 32 1.59 12.14 18.84
C THR A 32 0.55 11.60 17.86
N THR A 33 -0.34 12.47 17.38
CA THR A 33 -1.36 12.12 16.38
C THR A 33 -0.71 11.65 15.07
N ARG A 34 0.33 12.36 14.59
CA ARG A 34 1.07 11.97 13.39
C ARG A 34 1.80 10.65 13.55
N TYR A 35 2.45 10.41 14.69
CA TYR A 35 3.09 9.12 14.98
C TYR A 35 2.08 7.97 14.96
N ASN A 36 0.90 8.15 15.56
CA ASN A 36 -0.16 7.15 15.54
C ASN A 36 -0.68 6.87 14.13
N GLN A 37 -0.89 7.93 13.33
CA GLN A 37 -1.30 7.79 11.92
C GLN A 37 -0.25 7.02 11.10
N GLN A 38 1.04 7.33 11.27
CA GLN A 38 2.11 6.62 10.56
C GLN A 38 2.19 5.13 10.97
N ALA A 39 2.08 4.82 12.27
CA ALA A 39 2.06 3.44 12.74
C ALA A 39 0.86 2.64 12.19
N LEU A 40 -0.29 3.29 12.03
CA LEU A 40 -1.48 2.71 11.40
C LEU A 40 -1.26 2.43 9.92
N VAL A 41 -0.69 3.39 9.17
CA VAL A 41 -0.33 3.23 7.76
C VAL A 41 0.68 2.09 7.59
N ASP A 42 1.70 1.99 8.44
CA ASP A 42 2.72 0.95 8.36
C ASP A 42 2.15 -0.45 8.60
N ARG A 43 1.23 -0.57 9.55
CA ARG A 43 0.52 -1.83 9.82
C ARG A 43 -0.34 -2.26 8.62
N ASP A 44 -1.08 -1.33 8.01
CA ASP A 44 -1.87 -1.67 6.82
C ASP A 44 -0.96 -1.99 5.62
N LEU A 45 0.11 -1.23 5.42
CA LEU A 45 1.10 -1.52 4.37
C LEU A 45 1.73 -2.90 4.56
N ALA A 46 2.02 -3.31 5.79
CA ALA A 46 2.49 -4.66 6.09
C ALA A 46 1.43 -5.73 5.77
N ARG A 47 0.14 -5.47 6.05
CA ARG A 47 -0.97 -6.35 5.64
C ARG A 47 -1.02 -6.48 4.12
N VAL A 48 -1.00 -5.37 3.39
CA VAL A 48 -1.04 -5.37 1.92
C VAL A 48 0.16 -6.10 1.33
N ARG A 49 1.37 -5.85 1.85
CA ARG A 49 2.58 -6.57 1.40
C ARG A 49 2.45 -8.08 1.59
N ARG A 50 1.93 -8.52 2.74
CA ARG A 50 1.65 -9.94 2.95
C ARG A 50 0.63 -10.50 1.96
N LEU A 51 -0.42 -9.75 1.63
CA LEU A 51 -1.38 -10.17 0.59
C LEU A 51 -0.68 -10.32 -0.76
N ASN A 52 0.17 -9.36 -1.15
CA ASN A 52 0.94 -9.42 -2.39
C ASN A 52 1.89 -10.60 -2.46
N ASP A 53 2.60 -10.85 -1.36
CA ASP A 53 3.57 -11.93 -1.25
C ASP A 53 2.88 -13.30 -1.25
N ARG A 54 1.58 -13.35 -0.95
CA ARG A 54 0.80 -14.58 -0.82
C ARG A 54 -0.28 -14.75 -1.87
N TYR A 55 -0.35 -13.84 -2.82
CA TYR A 55 -1.25 -13.90 -3.95
C TYR A 55 -0.77 -14.97 -4.94
N THR A 56 -1.68 -15.87 -5.32
CA THR A 56 -1.39 -17.03 -6.18
C THR A 56 -2.53 -17.29 -7.14
N CYS A 57 -2.25 -17.95 -8.26
CA CYS A 57 -3.25 -18.38 -9.24
C CYS A 57 -3.27 -19.90 -9.48
N PHE A 58 -2.93 -20.71 -8.46
CA PHE A 58 -2.71 -22.17 -8.61
C PHE A 58 -3.92 -22.98 -9.15
N SER A 59 -5.15 -22.50 -8.98
CA SER A 59 -6.37 -23.22 -9.41
C SER A 59 -7.00 -22.67 -10.69
N GLY A 60 -6.30 -21.77 -11.41
CA GLY A 60 -6.86 -21.02 -12.55
C GLY A 60 -7.67 -19.78 -12.15
N SER A 61 -7.80 -19.53 -10.85
CA SER A 61 -8.30 -18.28 -10.27
C SER A 61 -7.26 -17.76 -9.29
N CYS A 62 -7.12 -16.44 -9.19
CA CYS A 62 -6.13 -15.86 -8.28
C CYS A 62 -6.73 -15.55 -6.91
N THR A 63 -6.00 -15.89 -5.84
CA THR A 63 -6.37 -15.56 -4.47
C THR A 63 -5.16 -15.51 -3.53
N SER A 64 -5.26 -14.76 -2.43
CA SER A 64 -4.30 -14.78 -1.34
C SER A 64 -4.49 -16.03 -0.48
N LEU A 65 -3.51 -16.93 -0.47
CA LEU A 65 -3.48 -18.05 0.48
C LEU A 65 -3.31 -17.46 1.89
N GLY A 66 -4.26 -17.67 2.80
CA GLY A 66 -4.36 -17.01 4.12
C GLY A 66 -3.11 -17.08 5.02
N THR A 67 -2.97 -18.10 5.87
CA THR A 67 -1.85 -18.25 6.83
C THR A 67 -0.95 -19.47 6.60
N SER A 68 -1.27 -20.32 5.63
CA SER A 68 -0.46 -21.49 5.26
C SER A 68 0.97 -21.12 4.83
N GLU A 69 1.97 -21.97 5.06
CA GLU A 69 3.28 -21.74 4.42
C GLU A 69 3.16 -21.85 2.90
N LEU A 70 3.92 -21.01 2.18
CA LEU A 70 3.95 -21.01 0.73
C LEU A 70 5.18 -21.73 0.21
N GLY A 71 4.96 -22.76 -0.59
CA GLY A 71 5.97 -23.38 -1.43
C GLY A 71 6.10 -22.70 -2.79
N LYS A 72 7.19 -23.02 -3.51
CA LYS A 72 7.44 -22.54 -4.88
C LYS A 72 6.31 -22.91 -5.85
N ASN A 73 5.66 -24.04 -5.62
CA ASN A 73 4.55 -24.56 -6.43
C ASN A 73 3.22 -23.86 -6.12
N ASP A 74 3.19 -23.03 -5.08
CA ASP A 74 1.99 -22.32 -4.68
C ASP A 74 1.86 -20.98 -5.40
N PHE A 75 2.83 -20.53 -6.19
CA PHE A 75 2.72 -19.27 -6.95
C PHE A 75 2.29 -19.49 -8.40
N PHE A 76 2.64 -20.67 -8.93
CA PHE A 76 2.36 -21.08 -10.30
C PHE A 76 1.78 -22.49 -10.24
N PRO A 77 0.64 -22.77 -10.89
CA PRO A 77 0.15 -24.14 -10.99
C PRO A 77 1.25 -25.01 -11.57
N THR A 78 1.75 -26.00 -10.82
CA THR A 78 2.62 -27.03 -11.43
C THR A 78 1.90 -27.54 -12.67
N PRO A 79 2.52 -27.56 -13.86
CA PRO A 79 1.87 -28.09 -15.05
C PRO A 79 1.44 -29.51 -14.73
N THR A 80 0.15 -29.70 -14.48
CA THR A 80 -0.40 -30.97 -14.04
C THR A 80 -0.09 -31.97 -15.13
N ALA A 81 0.76 -32.93 -14.79
CA ALA A 81 1.22 -33.98 -15.66
C ALA A 81 0.04 -34.84 -16.13
N THR A 82 -0.67 -34.44 -17.19
CA THR A 82 -1.57 -35.28 -18.02
C THR A 82 -2.10 -34.60 -19.29
N ALA A 83 -1.66 -33.39 -19.67
CA ALA A 83 -1.94 -32.88 -21.01
C ALA A 83 -0.75 -33.20 -21.92
N LEU A 84 -0.95 -33.97 -22.99
CA LEU A 84 0.07 -34.31 -24.00
C LEU A 84 0.78 -33.08 -24.61
N ASN A 85 0.32 -31.85 -24.34
CA ASN A 85 0.89 -30.58 -24.79
C ASN A 85 1.18 -29.58 -23.64
N GLY A 86 1.37 -30.05 -22.40
CA GLY A 86 1.85 -29.19 -21.29
C GLY A 86 0.87 -28.13 -20.77
N ASN A 87 -0.37 -28.10 -21.25
CA ASN A 87 -1.28 -27.00 -20.97
C ASN A 87 -2.32 -27.39 -19.90
N SER A 88 -1.97 -27.18 -18.62
CA SER A 88 -2.96 -27.25 -17.56
C SER A 88 -3.95 -26.08 -17.73
N PHE A 89 -5.25 -26.32 -17.59
CA PHE A 89 -6.28 -25.26 -17.65
C PHE A 89 -5.93 -24.05 -16.77
N ALA A 90 -5.34 -24.31 -15.60
CA ALA A 90 -4.87 -23.28 -14.68
C ALA A 90 -3.72 -22.42 -15.26
N GLY A 91 -2.81 -23.02 -16.02
CA GLY A 91 -1.73 -22.30 -16.71
C GLY A 91 -2.26 -21.33 -17.77
N ASN A 92 -3.17 -21.78 -18.64
CA ASN A 92 -3.83 -20.90 -19.63
C ASN A 92 -4.59 -19.75 -18.97
N ALA A 93 -5.33 -20.03 -17.90
CA ALA A 93 -6.08 -19.01 -17.17
C ALA A 93 -5.14 -17.97 -16.57
N PHE A 94 -4.02 -18.40 -15.99
CA PHE A 94 -3.00 -17.50 -15.44
C PHE A 94 -2.32 -16.66 -16.53
N GLU A 95 -1.93 -17.26 -17.65
CA GLU A 95 -1.34 -16.55 -18.79
C GLU A 95 -2.31 -15.50 -19.36
N THR A 96 -3.61 -15.83 -19.43
CA THR A 96 -4.66 -14.88 -19.82
C THR A 96 -4.73 -13.69 -18.85
N LEU A 97 -4.60 -13.94 -17.55
CA LEU A 97 -4.60 -12.89 -16.54
C LEU A 97 -3.33 -12.02 -16.63
N CYS A 98 -2.16 -12.60 -16.85
CA CYS A 98 -0.90 -11.89 -17.13
C CYS A 98 -0.97 -11.04 -18.41
N ASN A 99 -1.72 -11.49 -19.40
CA ASN A 99 -1.93 -10.74 -20.63
C ASN A 99 -2.99 -9.63 -20.51
N SER A 100 -3.50 -9.38 -19.30
CA SER A 100 -4.58 -8.41 -19.02
C SER A 100 -4.32 -7.57 -17.77
N THR A 101 -5.20 -6.60 -17.50
CA THR A 101 -5.21 -5.83 -16.23
C THR A 101 -6.02 -6.53 -15.12
N ASN A 102 -6.57 -7.71 -15.39
CA ASN A 102 -7.44 -8.42 -14.44
C ASN A 102 -6.66 -9.03 -13.27
N LEU A 103 -5.38 -9.37 -13.46
CA LEU A 103 -4.53 -9.94 -12.42
C LEU A 103 -4.47 -9.05 -11.17
N ILE A 104 -4.28 -7.74 -11.39
CA ILE A 104 -4.21 -6.76 -10.31
C ILE A 104 -5.60 -6.32 -9.88
N THR A 105 -6.57 -6.25 -10.80
CA THR A 105 -7.96 -5.91 -10.44
C THR A 105 -8.52 -6.90 -9.41
N GLN A 106 -8.24 -8.20 -9.57
CA GLN A 106 -8.61 -9.24 -8.59
C GLN A 106 -7.88 -9.04 -7.26
N LEU A 107 -6.57 -8.80 -7.27
CA LEU A 107 -5.80 -8.53 -6.05
C LEU A 107 -6.32 -7.29 -5.30
N VAL A 108 -6.61 -6.20 -6.01
CA VAL A 108 -7.14 -4.97 -5.43
C VAL A 108 -8.52 -5.22 -4.80
N SER A 109 -9.33 -6.09 -5.40
CA SER A 109 -10.59 -6.52 -4.79
C SER A 109 -10.38 -7.31 -3.48
N GLU A 110 -9.31 -8.11 -3.38
CA GLU A 110 -8.97 -8.84 -2.15
C GLU A 110 -8.36 -7.95 -1.06
N ILE A 111 -7.55 -6.96 -1.45
CA ILE A 111 -7.05 -5.94 -0.51
C ILE A 111 -8.23 -5.25 0.18
N GLY A 112 -9.31 -5.05 -0.58
CA GLY A 112 -10.62 -4.67 -0.09
C GLY A 112 -10.74 -3.18 0.19
N THR A 113 -11.69 -2.84 1.06
CA THR A 113 -11.96 -1.47 1.46
C THR A 113 -10.99 -1.00 2.55
N THR A 114 -10.97 0.32 2.76
CA THR A 114 -10.18 0.96 3.82
C THR A 114 -10.45 0.31 5.19
N PRO A 115 -9.40 -0.16 5.90
CA PRO A 115 -9.56 -0.65 7.26
C PRO A 115 -10.21 0.39 8.19
N ALA A 116 -11.15 -0.04 9.02
CA ALA A 116 -11.86 0.84 9.97
C ALA A 116 -10.92 1.62 10.89
N SER A 117 -9.76 1.05 11.24
CA SER A 117 -8.73 1.71 12.05
C SER A 117 -8.07 2.91 11.36
N LEU A 118 -7.97 2.89 10.02
CA LEU A 118 -7.48 4.04 9.25
C LEU A 118 -8.55 5.13 9.20
N THR A 119 -9.79 4.76 8.89
CA THR A 119 -10.91 5.70 8.85
C THR A 119 -11.14 6.40 10.19
N ALA A 120 -11.07 5.64 11.31
CA ALA A 120 -11.20 6.20 12.66
C ALA A 120 -10.08 7.20 13.02
N ALA A 121 -8.91 7.08 12.39
CA ALA A 121 -7.78 8.00 12.57
C ALA A 121 -7.78 9.17 11.57
N GLY A 122 -8.86 9.33 10.78
CA GLY A 122 -8.95 10.37 9.76
C GLY A 122 -8.02 10.13 8.58
N ILE A 123 -7.74 8.87 8.24
CA ILE A 123 -6.90 8.52 7.09
C ILE A 123 -7.81 8.05 5.95
N THR A 124 -7.71 8.75 4.83
CA THR A 124 -8.26 8.34 3.54
C THR A 124 -7.30 7.40 2.85
N TYR A 125 -7.86 6.41 2.15
CA TYR A 125 -7.15 5.34 1.49
C TYR A 125 -7.69 5.20 0.07
N SER A 126 -6.80 5.19 -0.92
CA SER A 126 -7.16 4.95 -2.30
C SER A 126 -6.17 4.02 -2.97
N ILE A 127 -6.69 3.16 -3.85
CA ILE A 127 -5.91 2.27 -4.68
C ILE A 127 -6.08 2.71 -6.13
N ASP A 128 -4.97 3.05 -6.77
CA ASP A 128 -4.90 3.44 -8.16
C ASP A 128 -4.31 2.31 -9.01
N THR A 129 -5.14 1.79 -9.92
CA THR A 129 -4.82 0.74 -10.88
C THR A 129 -4.51 1.28 -12.28
N SER A 130 -4.57 2.60 -12.51
CA SER A 130 -4.30 3.20 -13.82
C SER A 130 -2.85 3.02 -14.28
N ASN A 131 -1.93 2.74 -13.35
CA ASN A 131 -0.54 2.43 -13.63
C ASN A 131 -0.34 1.02 -14.23
N GLN A 132 -1.42 0.25 -14.44
CA GLN A 132 -1.39 -0.99 -15.20
C GLN A 132 -1.40 -0.70 -16.70
N GLY A 133 -0.26 -0.26 -17.21
CA GLY A 133 -0.06 0.05 -18.63
C GLY A 133 0.63 -1.07 -19.40
N GLN A 134 0.83 -0.84 -20.69
CA GLN A 134 1.75 -1.62 -21.52
C GLN A 134 3.05 -0.84 -21.72
N GLN A 135 4.17 -1.52 -21.59
CA GLN A 135 5.48 -0.97 -21.90
C GLN A 135 6.08 -1.74 -23.07
N THR A 136 6.45 -1.01 -24.13
CA THR A 136 7.26 -1.57 -25.20
C THR A 136 8.70 -1.64 -24.72
N VAL A 137 9.27 -2.84 -24.71
CA VAL A 137 10.67 -3.10 -24.36
C VAL A 137 11.39 -3.60 -25.61
N ASN A 138 12.53 -3.01 -25.94
CA ASN A 138 13.38 -3.50 -27.03
C ASN A 138 14.39 -4.50 -26.45
N GLU A 139 14.25 -5.76 -26.81
CA GLU A 139 15.17 -6.82 -26.42
C GLU A 139 15.73 -7.47 -27.70
N PHE A 140 17.05 -7.51 -27.83
CA PHE A 140 17.73 -8.09 -28.99
C PHE A 140 17.30 -7.51 -30.35
N GLY A 141 16.90 -6.24 -30.40
CA GLY A 141 16.45 -5.57 -31.63
C GLY A 141 15.00 -5.88 -32.01
N VAL A 142 14.27 -6.62 -31.18
CA VAL A 142 12.83 -6.90 -31.33
C VAL A 142 12.06 -6.13 -30.27
N ASN A 143 10.96 -5.49 -30.67
CA ASN A 143 10.07 -4.79 -29.75
C ASN A 143 9.03 -5.78 -29.18
N TYR A 144 9.05 -5.95 -27.86
CA TYR A 144 8.07 -6.75 -27.11
C TYR A 144 7.13 -5.82 -26.35
N ILE A 145 5.83 -6.14 -26.31
CA ILE A 145 4.87 -5.45 -25.46
C ILE A 145 4.75 -6.23 -24.16
N ARG A 146 5.14 -5.63 -23.03
CA ARG A 146 4.99 -6.21 -21.70
C ARG A 146 3.87 -5.50 -20.95
N ASN A 147 2.99 -6.25 -20.30
CA ASN A 147 1.99 -5.68 -19.40
C ASN A 147 2.64 -5.35 -18.05
N LEU A 148 2.38 -4.13 -17.57
CA LEU A 148 2.81 -3.70 -16.25
C LEU A 148 1.71 -4.04 -15.24
N HIS A 149 2.06 -4.85 -14.25
CA HIS A 149 1.14 -5.24 -13.19
C HIS A 149 1.48 -4.48 -11.90
N ARG A 150 1.19 -3.18 -11.91
CA ARG A 150 1.50 -2.25 -10.81
C ARG A 150 0.23 -1.60 -10.32
N TYR A 151 0.17 -1.34 -9.02
CA TYR A 151 -0.87 -0.50 -8.44
C TYR A 151 -0.27 0.37 -7.34
N THR A 152 -0.90 1.51 -7.09
CA THR A 152 -0.41 2.50 -6.14
C THR A 152 -1.43 2.70 -5.03
N ILE A 153 -1.00 2.53 -3.79
CA ILE A 153 -1.81 2.90 -2.63
C ILE A 153 -1.40 4.28 -2.16
N THR A 154 -2.39 5.15 -1.99
CA THR A 154 -2.21 6.49 -1.42
C THR A 154 -2.98 6.57 -0.10
N TYR A 155 -2.27 7.02 0.93
CA TYR A 155 -2.79 7.35 2.24
C TYR A 155 -2.72 8.87 2.39
N SER A 156 -3.84 9.50 2.68
CA SER A 156 -3.92 10.93 2.93
C SER A 156 -4.72 11.24 4.17
N ASP A 157 -4.45 12.38 4.79
CA ASP A 157 -5.28 12.89 5.87
C ASP A 157 -6.63 13.34 5.29
N SER A 158 -7.73 12.87 5.88
CA SER A 158 -9.08 13.14 5.39
C SER A 158 -9.52 14.58 5.58
N SER A 159 -8.92 15.28 6.55
CA SER A 159 -9.30 16.66 6.91
C SER A 159 -8.50 17.70 6.12
N SER A 160 -7.19 17.46 5.95
CA SER A 160 -6.30 18.41 5.25
C SER A 160 -6.02 18.03 3.79
N GLY A 161 -6.29 16.78 3.39
CA GLY A 161 -5.91 16.23 2.09
C GLY A 161 -4.40 15.96 1.96
N GLU A 162 -3.63 16.17 3.03
CA GLU A 162 -2.19 16.01 3.02
C GLU A 162 -1.79 14.56 2.73
N LEU A 163 -0.79 14.37 1.88
CA LEU A 163 -0.24 13.06 1.58
C LEU A 163 0.54 12.53 2.78
N LEU A 164 0.05 11.47 3.41
CA LEU A 164 0.76 10.78 4.50
C LEU A 164 1.77 9.79 3.94
N ARG A 165 1.36 9.00 2.94
CA ARG A 165 2.22 8.02 2.28
C ARG A 165 1.69 7.63 0.90
N ARG A 166 2.60 7.34 -0.03
CA ARG A 166 2.29 6.73 -1.32
C ARG A 166 3.24 5.58 -1.58
N VAL A 167 2.71 4.43 -1.96
CA VAL A 167 3.53 3.24 -2.27
C VAL A 167 3.00 2.56 -3.52
N THR A 168 3.87 2.36 -4.49
CA THR A 168 3.59 1.51 -5.66
C THR A 168 4.09 0.10 -5.38
N LEU A 169 3.23 -0.88 -5.64
CA LEU A 169 3.48 -2.28 -5.35
C LEU A 169 3.27 -3.13 -6.62
N VAL A 170 3.96 -4.26 -6.64
CA VAL A 170 3.85 -5.33 -7.63
C VAL A 170 3.67 -6.62 -6.84
N PRO A 171 2.62 -7.42 -7.10
CA PRO A 171 2.50 -8.72 -6.45
C PRO A 171 3.56 -9.67 -6.94
N THR A 172 4.01 -10.57 -6.07
CA THR A 172 5.08 -11.53 -6.41
C THR A 172 4.69 -12.38 -7.60
N THR A 173 3.41 -12.77 -7.71
CA THR A 173 2.83 -13.61 -8.78
C THR A 173 3.17 -13.12 -10.19
N VAL A 174 3.41 -11.82 -10.36
CA VAL A 174 3.78 -11.21 -11.65
C VAL A 174 5.13 -11.69 -12.16
N SER A 175 6.03 -12.10 -11.28
CA SER A 175 7.34 -12.63 -11.69
C SER A 175 7.26 -13.94 -12.47
N TRP A 176 6.09 -14.60 -12.48
CA TRP A 176 5.81 -15.79 -13.27
C TRP A 176 5.04 -15.49 -14.56
N CYS A 177 4.71 -14.23 -14.85
CA CYS A 177 4.13 -13.87 -16.14
C CYS A 177 5.16 -14.02 -17.27
N PRO A 178 4.77 -14.59 -18.43
CA PRO A 178 5.65 -14.79 -19.57
C PRO A 178 6.13 -13.48 -20.22
#